data_AF-A0A5D6WR60-F1
#
_entry.id   AF-A0A5D6WR60-F1
#
_cell.length_a   1.000
_cell.length_b   1.000
_cell.length_c   1.000
_cell.angle_alpha   90.00
_cell.angle_beta   90.00
_cell.angle_gamma   90.00
#
_symmetry.space_group_name_H-M   'P 1'
#
loop_
_entity.id
_entity.type
_entity.pdbx_description
1 polymer ?
#
loop_
_entity_poly.entity_id
_entity_poly.type
_entity_poly.pdbx_seq_one_letter_code
_entity_poly.pdbx_strand_id
1 'polypeptide(L)' 'MLLSPETKAHIVALQCLVQAGNDSGALNDEVTKSLEEQINIVMNGIAEDCYKEGKLWWKNSIKKKKGN' A
#
# COMPACT_ATOMS: atom_id res chain seq x y z
N MET A 1 4.84 5.99 9.03
CA MET A 1 6.09 5.40 8.51
C MET A 1 6.01 5.41 6.97
N LEU A 2 7.10 5.57 6.22
CA LEU A 2 7.05 5.30 4.77
C LEU A 2 7.12 3.77 4.60
N LEU A 3 6.33 3.21 3.67
CA LEU A 3 6.43 1.80 3.30
C LEU A 3 7.88 1.36 3.15
N SER A 4 8.22 0.20 3.72
CA SER A 4 9.56 -0.36 3.53
C SER A 4 9.83 -0.57 2.03
N PRO A 5 11.08 -0.43 1.56
CA PRO A 5 11.42 -0.71 0.17
C PRO A 5 10.97 -2.11 -0.29
N GLU A 6 11.03 -3.08 0.61
CA GLU A 6 10.58 -4.45 0.39
C GLU A 6 9.07 -4.54 0.13
N THR A 7 8.24 -3.89 0.96
CA THR A 7 6.79 -3.87 0.76
C THR A 7 6.42 -3.20 -0.57
N LYS A 8 7.12 -2.13 -0.97
CA LYS A 8 6.93 -1.50 -2.28
C LYS A 8 7.27 -2.44 -3.44
N ALA A 9 8.37 -3.19 -3.31
CA ALA A 9 8.79 -4.14 -4.33
C ALA A 9 7.76 -5.27 -4.52
N HIS A 10 7.20 -5.80 -3.43
CA HIS A 10 6.15 -6.83 -3.50
C HIS A 10 4.86 -6.34 -4.17
N ILE A 11 4.44 -5.10 -3.91
CA ILE A 11 3.27 -4.51 -4.57
C ILE A 11 3.50 -4.36 -6.08
N VAL A 12 4.67 -3.83 -6.47
CA VAL A 12 5.01 -3.70 -7.90
C VAL A 12 5.07 -5.07 -8.56
N ALA A 13 5.66 -6.08 -7.91
CA ALA A 13 5.70 -7.45 -8.42
C ALA A 13 4.30 -8.02 -8.66
N LEU A 14 3.36 -7.80 -7.73
CA LEU A 14 1.96 -8.22 -7.89
C LEU A 14 1.29 -7.53 -9.09
N GLN A 15 1.47 -6.22 -9.24
CA GLN A 15 0.93 -5.48 -10.41
C GLN A 15 1.51 -6.01 -11.72
N CYS A 16 2.82 -6.30 -11.77
CA CYS A 16 3.46 -6.88 -12.95
C CYS A 16 2.93 -8.28 -13.29
N LEU A 17 2.67 -9.13 -12.29
CA LEU A 17 2.13 -10.46 -12.50
C LEU A 17 0.70 -10.43 -13.04
N VAL A 18 -0.16 -9.55 -12.51
CA VAL A 18 -1.52 -9.36 -13.01
C VAL A 18 -1.50 -8.88 -14.46
N GLN A 19 -0.67 -7.88 -14.77
CA GLN A 19 -0.52 -7.40 -16.15
C GLN A 19 -0.03 -8.49 -17.10
N ALA A 20 1.01 -9.23 -16.72
CA ALA A 20 1.53 -10.32 -17.55
C ALA A 20 0.52 -11.45 -17.76
N GLY A 21 -0.29 -11.76 -16.73
CA GLY A 21 -1.38 -12.72 -16.83
C GLY A 21 -2.48 -12.27 -17.79
N ASN A 22 -2.80 -10.97 -17.78
CA ASN A 22 -3.75 -10.37 -18.70
C ASN A 22 -3.23 -10.36 -20.15
N ASP A 23 -1.99 -9.91 -20.36
CA ASP A 23 -1.35 -9.81 -21.67
C ASP A 23 -1.16 -11.19 -22.34
N SER A 24 -0.97 -12.24 -21.53
CA SER A 24 -0.86 -13.62 -22.01
C SER A 24 -2.21 -14.30 -22.24
N GLY A 25 -3.33 -13.68 -21.84
CA GLY A 25 -4.67 -14.29 -21.86
C GLY A 25 -4.86 -15.41 -20.83
N ALA A 26 -3.93 -15.57 -19.89
CA ALA A 26 -4.04 -16.53 -18.78
C ALA A 26 -5.08 -16.08 -17.74
N LEU A 27 -5.32 -14.77 -17.64
CA LEU A 27 -6.39 -14.16 -16.86
C LEU A 27 -7.46 -13.63 -17.81
N ASN A 28 -8.73 -13.74 -17.39
CA ASN A 28 -9.81 -13.05 -18.06
C ASN A 28 -10.03 -11.65 -17.44
N ASP A 29 -10.73 -10.77 -18.15
CA ASP A 29 -10.96 -9.38 -17.75
C ASP A 29 -11.58 -9.24 -16.34
N GLU A 30 -12.49 -10.16 -15.98
CA GLU A 30 -13.16 -10.15 -14.67
C GLU A 30 -12.17 -10.45 -13.53
N VAL A 31 -11.33 -11.46 -13.71
CA VAL A 31 -10.29 -11.85 -12.76
C VAL A 31 -9.21 -10.77 -12.66
N THR A 32 -8.77 -10.22 -13.78
CA THR A 32 -7.82 -9.10 -13.83
C THR A 32 -8.33 -7.91 -13.03
N LYS A 33 -9.58 -7.49 -13.28
CA LYS A 33 -10.20 -6.35 -12.59
C LYS A 33 -10.36 -6.59 -11.08
N SER A 34 -10.75 -7.81 -10.68
CA SER A 34 -10.86 -8.17 -9.27
C SER A 34 -9.51 -8.11 -8.55
N LEU A 35 -8.44 -8.58 -9.21
CA LEU A 35 -7.08 -8.54 -8.67
C LEU A 35 -6.56 -7.10 -8.53
N GLU A 36 -6.83 -6.23 -9.51
CA GLU A 36 -6.49 -4.81 -9.44
C GLU A 36 -7.22 -4.10 -8.29
N GLU A 37 -8.50 -4.39 -8.08
CA GLU A 37 -9.27 -3.85 -6.94
C GLU A 37 -8.69 -4.29 -5.60
N GLN A 38 -8.30 -5.56 -5.45
CA GLN A 38 -7.68 -6.04 -4.22
C GLN A 38 -6.33 -5.38 -3.94
N ILE A 39 -5.48 -5.20 -4.96
CA ILE A 39 -4.21 -4.48 -4.83
C ILE A 39 -4.46 -3.04 -4.36
N ASN A 40 -5.46 -2.36 -4.91
CA ASN A 40 -5.83 -1.01 -4.52
C ASN A 40 -6.36 -0.91 -3.08
N ILE A 41 -7.16 -1.88 -2.62
CA ILE A 41 -7.63 -1.94 -1.23
C ILE A 41 -6.45 -2.04 -0.26
N VAL A 42 -5.50 -2.94 -0.54
CA VAL A 42 -4.30 -3.11 0.30
C VAL A 42 -3.48 -1.83 0.32
N MET A 43 -3.27 -1.19 -0.84
CA MET A 43 -2.54 0.08 -0.94
C MET A 43 -3.19 1.21 -0.15
N ASN A 44 -4.53 1.31 -0.21
CA ASN A 44 -5.27 2.32 0.53
C ASN A 44 -5.23 2.10 2.05
N GLY A 45 -5.36 0.84 2.51
CA GLY A 45 -5.23 0.50 3.93
C GLY A 45 -3.85 0.87 4.48
N ILE A 46 -2.79 0.54 3.74
CA ILE A 46 -1.42 0.93 4.08
C ILE A 46 -1.28 2.45 4.19
N ALA A 47 -1.83 3.20 3.24
CA ALA A 47 -1.74 4.66 3.25
C ALA A 47 -2.44 5.27 4.48
N GLU A 48 -3.59 4.72 4.86
CA GLU A 48 -4.33 5.13 6.06
C GLU A 48 -3.54 4.86 7.34
N ASP A 49 -2.94 3.68 7.47
CA ASP A 49 -2.12 3.32 8.62
C ASP A 49 -0.89 4.23 8.74
N CYS A 50 -0.22 4.51 7.62
CA CYS A 50 0.91 5.45 7.58
C CYS A 50 0.52 6.84 8.07
N TYR A 51 -0.68 7.32 7.71
CA TYR A 51 -1.21 8.61 8.15
C TYR A 51 -1.51 8.62 9.66
N LYS A 52 -2.19 7.58 10.17
CA LYS A 52 -2.51 7.45 11.60
C LYS A 52 -1.26 7.44 12.46
N GLU A 53 -0.25 6.65 12.09
CA GLU A 53 1.03 6.61 12.78
C GLU A 53 1.78 7.94 12.74
N GLY A 54 1.83 8.60 11.58
CA GLY A 54 2.45 9.91 11.44
C GLY A 54 1.80 10.96 12.35
N LYS A 55 0.47 10.96 12.43
CA LYS A 55 -0.31 11.83 13.33
C LYS A 55 -0.03 11.53 14.81
N LEU A 56 0.09 10.25 15.18
CA LEU A 56 0.46 9.81 16.54
C LEU A 56 1.88 10.26 16.92
N TRP A 57 2.85 10.03 16.05
CA TRP A 57 4.24 10.47 16.23
C TRP A 57 4.30 11.98 16.41
N TRP A 58 3.63 12.74 15.54
CA TRP A 58 3.59 14.21 15.60
C TRP A 58 3.01 14.72 16.93
N LYS A 59 1.87 14.16 17.37
CA LYS A 59 1.25 14.51 18.66
C LYS A 59 2.19 14.24 19.84
N ASN A 60 2.90 13.11 19.83
CA ASN A 60 3.84 12.75 20.90
C ASN A 60 5.08 13.65 20.90
N SER A 61 5.60 14.02 19.73
CA SER A 61 6.72 14.96 19.57
C SER A 61 6.37 16.36 20.08
N ILE A 62 5.15 16.85 19.85
CA ILE A 62 4.69 18.15 20.39
C ILE A 62 4.55 18.09 21.92
N LYS A 63 3.97 17.02 22.48
CA LYS A 63 3.84 16.87 23.94
C LYS A 63 5.20 16.88 24.64
N LYS A 64 6.20 16.19 24.08
CA LYS A 64 7.57 16.19 24.62
C LYS A 64 8.25 17.56 24.60
N LYS A 65 7.92 18.44 23.64
CA LYS A 65 8.47 19.81 23.57
C LYS A 65 7.86 20.79 24.59
N LYS A 66 6.69 20.51 25.15
CA LYS A 66 6.01 21.39 26.12
C LYS A 66 6.26 21.02 27.60
N GLY A 67 6.96 19.91 27.84
CA GLY A 67 7.24 19.40 29.19
C GLY A 67 8.63 19.73 29.73
N ASN A 68 9.34 20.67 29.09
CA ASN A 68 10.66 21.16 29.51
C ASN A 68 10.57 22.66 29.81
#